data_AF-A0A821Y8C3-F1
#
_entry.id   AF-A0A821Y8C3-F1
#
_cell.length_a   1.000
_cell.length_b   1.000
_cell.length_c   1.000
_cell.angle_alpha   90.00
_cell.angle_beta   90.00
_cell.angle_gamma   90.00
#
_symmetry.space_group_name_H-M   'P 1'
#
loop_
_entity.id
_entity.type
_entity.pdbx_description
1 polymer ?
#
loop_
_entity_poly.entity_id
_entity_poly.type
_entity_poly.pdbx_seq_one_letter_code
_entity_poly.pdbx_strand_id
1 'polypeptide(L)'
;MLPSTTIDFSVTGEILQFGNAEKNILAYWKQINAFETSNKLSKDRPRYTFYDGPPFATSLPHIGHILAGTIKDTVTRWAYQTGHHVER
;
A
#
# COMPACT_ATOMS: atom_id res chain seq x y z
N MET A 1 -9.69 -26.55 -5.33
CA MET A 1 -8.73 -26.88 -4.26
C MET A 1 -7.65 -25.81 -4.33
N LEU A 2 -7.70 -24.80 -3.46
CA LEU A 2 -6.70 -23.71 -3.45
C LEU A 2 -5.43 -24.19 -2.73
N PRO A 3 -4.23 -23.85 -3.20
CA PRO A 3 -3.01 -24.24 -2.52
C PRO A 3 -2.94 -23.54 -1.16
N SER A 4 -2.85 -24.33 -0.09
CA SER A 4 -2.66 -23.85 1.28
C SER A 4 -1.24 -23.29 1.41
N THR A 5 -1.09 -21.98 1.24
CA THR A 5 0.15 -21.31 1.62
C THR A 5 0.14 -21.12 3.13
N THR A 6 0.67 -22.09 3.86
CA THR A 6 0.96 -21.95 5.29
C THR A 6 2.08 -20.92 5.43
N ILE A 7 1.74 -19.68 5.80
CA ILE A 7 2.74 -18.68 6.20
C ILE A 7 3.19 -19.07 7.61
N ASP A 8 4.38 -19.64 7.71
CA ASP A 8 5.02 -19.92 8.99
C ASP A 8 5.56 -18.63 9.60
N PHE A 9 4.99 -18.22 10.74
CA PHE A 9 5.41 -17.03 11.49
C PHE A 9 6.46 -17.36 12.57
N SER A 10 7.04 -18.56 12.59
CA SER A 10 8.00 -19.02 13.61
C SER A 10 9.43 -18.44 13.46
N VAL A 11 9.60 -17.21 12.99
CA VAL A 11 10.94 -16.59 12.89
C VAL A 11 11.38 -16.10 14.26
N THR A 12 12.01 -16.99 15.03
CA THR A 12 12.89 -16.66 16.14
C THR A 12 14.29 -16.33 15.59
N GLY A 13 14.72 -15.07 15.72
CA GLY A 13 16.14 -14.72 15.88
C GLY A 13 17.04 -14.56 14.66
N GLU A 14 16.57 -14.77 13.42
CA GLU A 14 17.35 -14.34 12.25
C GLU A 14 17.17 -12.84 11.99
N ILE A 15 18.26 -12.17 11.62
CA ILE A 15 18.27 -10.76 11.22
C ILE A 15 17.35 -10.63 10.00
N LEU A 16 16.09 -10.27 10.24
CA LEU A 16 15.11 -9.98 9.20
C LEU A 16 15.67 -8.84 8.33
N GLN A 17 16.11 -9.18 7.12
CA GLN A 17 16.54 -8.20 6.14
C GLN A 17 15.30 -7.54 5.53
N PHE A 18 14.73 -6.56 6.24
CA PHE A 18 13.52 -5.85 5.84
C PHE A 18 13.59 -5.31 4.41
N GLY A 19 14.75 -4.78 3.98
CA GLY A 19 14.92 -4.27 2.62
C GLY A 19 14.73 -5.33 1.52
N ASN A 20 15.05 -6.60 1.79
CA ASN A 20 14.78 -7.70 0.84
C ASN A 20 13.33 -8.17 0.93
N ALA A 21 12.77 -8.24 2.14
CA ALA A 21 11.36 -8.56 2.34
C ALA A 21 10.43 -7.55 1.65
N GLU A 22 10.71 -6.24 1.77
CA GLU A 22 9.97 -5.17 1.11
C GLU A 22 10.00 -5.30 -0.42
N LYS A 23 11.17 -5.62 -1.00
CA LYS A 23 11.29 -5.86 -2.46
C LYS A 23 10.44 -7.04 -2.91
N ASN A 24 10.43 -8.13 -2.14
CA ASN A 24 9.62 -9.31 -2.44
C ASN A 24 8.12 -8.99 -2.36
N ILE A 25 7.69 -8.27 -1.34
CA ILE A 25 6.30 -7.81 -1.19
C ILE A 25 5.91 -6.87 -2.34
N LEU A 26 6.78 -5.93 -2.71
CA LEU A 26 6.52 -5.02 -3.83
C LEU A 26 6.39 -5.78 -5.16
N ALA A 27 7.24 -6.79 -5.40
CA ALA A 27 7.16 -7.65 -6.58
C ALA A 27 5.84 -8.43 -6.60
N TYR A 28 5.44 -8.99 -5.46
CA TYR A 28 4.17 -9.70 -5.32
C TYR A 28 2.97 -8.78 -5.59
N TRP A 29 2.93 -7.57 -5.01
CA TRP A 29 1.84 -6.60 -5.26
C TRP A 29 1.73 -6.21 -6.73
N LYS A 30 2.86 -6.08 -7.44
CA LYS A 30 2.87 -5.85 -8.90
C LYS A 30 2.31 -7.04 -9.65
N GLN A 31 2.74 -8.26 -9.31
CA GLN A 31 2.28 -9.49 -9.97
C GLN A 31 0.76 -9.66 -9.90
N ILE A 32 0.15 -9.39 -8.74
CA ILE A 32 -1.31 -9.53 -8.55
C ILE A 32 -2.09 -8.27 -8.93
N ASN A 33 -1.41 -7.23 -9.42
CA ASN A 33 -1.97 -5.92 -9.71
C ASN A 33 -2.81 -5.38 -8.52
N ALA A 34 -2.22 -5.43 -7.32
CA ALA A 34 -2.93 -5.30 -6.04
C ALA A 34 -3.74 -4.00 -5.92
N PHE A 35 -3.18 -2.90 -6.42
CA PHE A 35 -3.79 -1.58 -6.38
C PHE A 35 -5.07 -1.51 -7.23
N GLU A 36 -4.96 -1.84 -8.51
CA GLU A 36 -6.10 -1.91 -9.43
C GLU A 36 -7.17 -2.89 -8.96
N THR A 37 -6.75 -4.04 -8.43
CA THR A 37 -7.64 -5.02 -7.83
C THR A 37 -8.40 -4.42 -6.64
N SER A 38 -7.72 -3.68 -5.75
CA SER A 38 -8.39 -3.00 -4.63
C SER A 38 -9.41 -1.96 -5.09
N ASN A 39 -9.11 -1.17 -6.13
CA ASN A 39 -10.05 -0.20 -6.69
C ASN A 39 -11.30 -0.89 -7.25
N LYS A 40 -11.14 -2.01 -7.96
CA LYS A 40 -12.27 -2.83 -8.46
C LYS A 40 -13.14 -3.38 -7.33
N LEU A 41 -12.53 -3.91 -6.27
CA LEU A 41 -13.24 -4.49 -5.11
C LEU A 41 -14.02 -3.47 -4.28
N SER A 42 -13.76 -2.18 -4.45
CA SER A 42 -14.42 -1.11 -3.71
C SER A 42 -15.38 -0.26 -4.56
N LYS A 43 -15.55 -0.55 -5.85
CA LYS A 43 -16.27 0.31 -6.81
C LYS A 43 -17.67 0.76 -6.34
N ASP A 44 -18.41 -0.12 -5.67
CA ASP A 44 -19.79 0.16 -5.23
C ASP A 44 -19.90 0.66 -3.78
N ARG A 45 -18.76 0.95 -3.14
CA ARG A 45 -18.71 1.49 -1.78
C ARG A 45 -18.93 3.01 -1.76
N PRO A 46 -19.35 3.59 -0.61
CA PRO A 46 -19.40 5.04 -0.45
C PRO A 46 -18.07 5.70 -0.81
N ARG A 47 -18.13 6.78 -1.58
CA ARG A 47 -16.93 7.49 -2.06
C ARG A 47 -16.25 8.24 -0.92
N TYR A 48 -14.93 8.12 -0.85
CA TYR A 48 -14.05 8.94 -0.03
C TYR A 48 -13.09 9.68 -0.97
N THR A 49 -13.27 11.00 -1.07
CA THR A 49 -12.44 11.85 -1.94
C THR A 49 -11.29 12.43 -1.13
N PHE A 50 -10.06 12.13 -1.57
CA PHE A 50 -8.84 12.68 -1.00
C PHE A 50 -8.19 13.64 -1.99
N TYR A 51 -7.84 14.85 -1.56
CA TYR A 51 -7.15 15.83 -2.39
C TYR A 51 -5.65 15.78 -2.12
N ASP A 52 -4.89 15.30 -3.11
CA ASP A 52 -3.43 15.32 -3.04
C ASP A 52 -2.88 16.65 -3.57
N GLY A 53 -2.22 17.42 -2.71
CA GLY A 53 -1.55 18.65 -3.10
C GLY A 53 -0.39 18.35 -4.05
N PRO A 54 -0.38 18.87 -5.29
CA PRO A 54 0.64 18.55 -6.27
C PRO A 54 2.02 19.05 -5.81
N PRO A 55 3.06 18.21 -5.77
CA PRO A 55 4.40 18.64 -5.42
C PRO A 55 5.03 19.45 -6.56
N PHE A 56 5.92 20.39 -6.22
CA PHE A 56 6.74 21.06 -7.22
C PHE A 56 7.87 20.14 -7.69
N ALA A 57 8.00 19.95 -9.01
CA ALA A 57 9.01 19.11 -9.63
C ALA A 57 10.38 19.82 -9.78
N THR A 58 10.84 20.54 -8.76
CA THR A 58 12.02 21.42 -8.83
C THR A 58 13.28 20.81 -8.24
N SER A 59 13.17 19.84 -7.33
CA SER A 59 14.32 19.20 -6.67
C SER A 59 14.02 17.75 -6.31
N LEU A 60 15.05 17.00 -5.89
CA LEU A 60 14.87 15.64 -5.39
C LEU A 60 13.99 15.61 -4.13
N PRO A 61 13.22 14.52 -3.92
CA PRO A 61 12.46 14.33 -2.69
C PRO A 61 13.36 14.27 -1.46
N HIS A 62 13.05 15.08 -0.45
CA HIS A 62 13.63 15.02 0.90
C HIS A 62 12.62 14.40 1.90
N ILE A 63 13.02 14.23 3.16
CA ILE A 63 12.22 13.55 4.20
C ILE A 63 10.79 14.11 4.38
N GLY A 64 10.58 15.40 4.12
CA GLY A 64 9.26 16.02 4.14
C GLY A 64 8.29 15.41 3.11
N HIS A 65 8.81 15.01 1.94
CA HIS A 65 8.02 14.30 0.93
C HIS A 65 7.63 12.90 1.40
N ILE A 66 8.56 12.20 2.08
CA ILE A 66 8.30 10.87 2.63
C ILE A 66 7.22 10.97 3.71
N LEU A 67 7.35 11.90 4.66
CA LEU A 67 6.37 12.14 5.71
C LEU A 67 4.98 12.41 5.14
N ALA A 68 4.87 13.36 4.20
CA ALA A 68 3.61 13.69 3.56
C ALA A 68 3.03 12.47 2.81
N GLY A 69 3.86 11.74 2.05
CA GLY A 69 3.46 10.53 1.34
C GLY A 69 2.95 9.43 2.27
N THR A 70 3.63 9.19 3.39
CA THR A 70 3.23 8.19 4.39
C THR A 70 1.87 8.53 5.01
N ILE A 71 1.62 9.80 5.36
CA ILE A 71 0.32 10.21 5.91
C ILE A 71 -0.79 10.02 4.87
N LYS A 72 -0.57 10.45 3.63
CA LYS A 72 -1.52 10.31 2.52
C LYS A 72 -1.90 8.84 2.27
N ASP A 73 -0.91 7.95 2.20
CA ASP A 73 -1.13 6.52 1.99
C ASP A 73 -1.83 5.86 3.19
N THR A 74 -1.46 6.23 4.43
CA THR A 74 -2.06 5.67 5.65
C THR A 74 -3.55 6.00 5.75
N VAL A 75 -3.92 7.27 5.57
CA VAL A 75 -5.32 7.73 5.67
C VAL A 75 -6.19 7.10 4.58
N THR A 76 -5.70 7.04 3.34
CA THR A 76 -6.44 6.45 2.22
C THR A 76 -6.61 4.93 2.37
N ARG A 77 -5.62 4.21 2.91
CA ARG A 77 -5.77 2.78 3.24
C ARG A 77 -6.77 2.55 4.37
N TRP A 78 -6.76 3.38 5.40
CA TRP A 78 -7.75 3.31 6.48
C TRP A 78 -9.18 3.55 5.94
N ALA A 79 -9.38 4.53 5.07
CA ALA A 79 -10.67 4.78 4.44
C ALA A 79 -11.15 3.57 3.60
N TYR A 80 -10.24 2.96 2.84
CA TYR A 80 -10.54 1.72 2.10
C TYR A 80 -10.96 0.56 3.02
N GLN A 81 -10.23 0.36 4.13
CA GLN A 81 -10.50 -0.70 5.11
C GLN A 81 -11.80 -0.48 5.89
N THR A 82 -12.20 0.77 6.11
CA THR A 82 -13.48 1.12 6.75
C THR A 82 -14.68 1.09 5.80
N GLY A 83 -14.49 0.58 4.59
CA GLY A 83 -15.60 0.31 3.67
C GLY A 83 -15.88 1.45 2.69
N HIS A 84 -14.92 2.30 2.38
CA HIS A 84 -15.06 3.34 1.36
C HIS A 84 -14.36 2.98 0.04
N HIS A 85 -14.80 3.62 -1.04
CA HIS A 85 -14.09 3.67 -2.32
C HIS A 85 -13.20 4.91 -2.36
N VAL A 86 -11.89 4.71 -2.48
CA VAL A 86 -10.91 5.79 -2.54
C VAL A 86 -10.34 5.84 -3.94
N GLU A 87 -10.66 6.91 -4.67
CA GLU A 87 -10.12 7.15 -6.02
C GLU A 87 -8.73 7.76 -5.89
N ARG A 88 -7.72 7.03 -6.36
CA ARG A 88 -6.29 7.38 -6.33
C ARG A 88 -5.56 6.55 -7.38
#